data_AF-A0A4R4J7U1-F1
#
_entry.id   AF-A0A4R4J7U1-F1
#
_cell.length_a   1.000
_cell.length_b   1.000
_cell.length_c   1.000
_cell.angle_alpha   90.00
_cell.angle_beta   90.00
_cell.angle_gamma   90.00
#
_symmetry.space_group_name_H-M   'P 1'
#
loop_
_entity.id
_entity.type
_entity.pdbx_description
1 polymer ?
#
loop_
_entity_poly.entity_id
_entity_poly.type
_entity_poly.pdbx_seq_one_letter_code
_entity_poly.pdbx_strand_id
1 'polypeptide(L)' 'MKTYLLHSLNMDRAQQKQFRSVICRYFGADLVTMGDLGLVQGLNQLQITQCVQCVKAKNIWDRP' A
#
# COMPACT_ATOMS: atom_id res chain seq x y z
N MET A 1 28.28 -24.57 3.64
CA MET A 1 27.94 -23.20 3.18
C MET A 1 27.12 -22.53 4.28
N LYS A 2 27.50 -21.33 4.76
CA LYS A 2 26.74 -20.61 5.80
C LYS A 2 25.72 -19.69 5.13
N THR A 3 24.45 -19.76 5.55
CA THR A 3 23.37 -18.91 5.07
C THR A 3 22.88 -17.99 6.18
N TYR A 4 22.60 -16.73 5.84
CA TYR A 4 22.01 -15.76 6.74
C TYR A 4 20.55 -15.56 6.31
N LEU A 5 19.63 -16.07 7.12
CA LEU A 5 18.21 -16.07 6.79
C LEU A 5 17.54 -14.77 7.24
N LEU A 6 16.65 -14.26 6.40
CA LEU A 6 15.72 -13.21 6.79
C LEU A 6 14.83 -13.71 7.92
N HIS A 7 14.47 -12.82 8.85
CA HIS A 7 13.57 -13.16 9.94
C HIS A 7 12.12 -13.07 9.46
N SER A 8 11.42 -14.20 9.51
CA SER A 8 9.99 -14.26 9.26
C SER A 8 9.22 -13.50 10.33
N LEU A 9 8.10 -12.91 9.92
CA LEU A 9 7.14 -12.32 10.86
C LEU A 9 6.29 -13.43 11.48
N ASN A 10 6.03 -13.34 12.78
CA ASN A 10 4.98 -14.15 13.40
C ASN A 10 3.60 -13.64 12.98
N MET A 11 2.57 -14.48 13.17
CA MET A 11 1.20 -14.19 12.73
C MET A 11 0.67 -12.87 13.29
N ASP A 12 0.87 -12.60 14.58
CA ASP A 12 0.37 -11.37 15.21
C ASP A 12 0.98 -10.11 14.58
N ARG A 13 2.30 -10.11 14.31
CA ARG A 13 2.95 -8.99 13.64
C ARG A 13 2.51 -8.89 12.19
N ALA A 14 2.35 -10.02 11.48
CA ALA A 14 1.86 -10.00 10.11
C ALA A 14 0.45 -9.40 10.02
N GLN A 15 -0.45 -9.80 10.94
CA GLN A 15 -1.81 -9.28 11.04
C GLN A 15 -1.82 -7.81 11.43
N GLN A 16 -1.08 -7.41 12.45
CA GLN A 16 -0.96 -6.00 12.83
C GLN A 16 -0.48 -5.14 11.65
N LYS A 17 0.47 -5.66 10.86
CA LYS A 17 0.94 -4.99 9.65
C LYS A 17 -0.14 -4.90 8.57
N GLN A 18 -0.90 -5.97 8.35
CA GLN A 18 -2.00 -5.99 7.38
C GLN A 18 -3.10 -4.99 7.75
N PHE A 19 -3.52 -4.96 9.01
CA PHE A 19 -4.61 -4.10 9.51
C PHE A 19 -4.21 -2.64 9.72
N ARG A 20 -2.92 -2.34 9.92
CA ARG A 20 -2.43 -0.94 9.99
C ARG A 20 -2.35 -0.27 8.62
N SER A 21 -2.54 -1.01 7.53
CA SER A 21 -2.40 -0.46 6.18
C SER A 21 -3.36 0.72 5.96
N VAL A 22 -2.83 1.85 5.49
CA VAL A 22 -3.55 3.15 5.35
C VAL A 22 -4.64 3.12 4.27
N ILE A 23 -4.95 1.95 3.69
CA ILE A 23 -5.97 1.78 2.63
C ILE A 23 -7.30 2.41 3.07
N CYS A 24 -7.72 2.18 4.32
CA CYS A 24 -8.97 2.70 4.86
C CYS A 24 -9.02 4.24 5.06
N ARG A 25 -7.88 4.95 5.06
CA ARG A 25 -7.87 6.42 5.23
C ARG A 25 -7.93 7.19 3.91
N TYR A 26 -7.59 6.54 2.80
CA TYR A 26 -7.54 7.18 1.48
C TYR A 26 -8.71 6.84 0.60
N PHE A 27 -9.34 5.70 0.86
CA PHE A 27 -10.43 5.19 0.05
C PHE A 27 -11.70 5.12 0.89
N GLY A 28 -12.56 6.12 0.70
CA GLY A 28 -13.95 6.09 1.13
C GLY A 28 -14.79 5.21 0.18
N ALA A 29 -15.97 5.68 -0.22
CA ALA A 29 -16.86 4.95 -1.15
C ALA A 29 -16.20 4.58 -2.50
N ASP A 30 -15.15 5.29 -2.90
CA ASP A 30 -14.39 5.03 -4.13
C ASP A 30 -13.51 3.76 -4.06
N LEU A 31 -13.34 3.13 -2.88
CA LEU A 31 -12.63 1.84 -2.75
C LEU A 31 -13.27 0.75 -3.61
N VAL A 32 -14.60 0.84 -3.79
CA VAL A 32 -15.42 -0.18 -4.48
C VAL A 32 -15.51 0.13 -5.99
N THR A 33 -14.75 1.10 -6.48
CA THR A 33 -14.61 1.30 -7.93
C THR A 33 -13.49 0.41 -8.45
N MET A 34 -13.67 -0.19 -9.63
CA MET A 34 -12.70 -1.12 -10.26
C MET A 34 -11.40 -0.42 -10.71
N GLY A 35 -11.24 0.87 -10.41
CA GLY A 35 -10.22 1.76 -10.94
C GLY A 35 -10.80 2.70 -12.00
N ASP A 36 -10.13 3.84 -12.17
CA ASP A 36 -10.36 4.74 -13.29
C ASP A 36 -9.70 4.20 -14.57
N LEU A 37 -10.01 4.81 -15.73
CA LEU A 37 -9.41 4.49 -17.03
C LEU A 37 -8.82 5.74 -17.66
N GLY A 38 -7.58 5.63 -18.17
CA GLY A 38 -6.88 6.69 -18.90
C GLY A 38 -5.92 7.53 -18.07
N LEU A 39 -5.42 8.62 -18.67
CA LEU A 39 -4.54 9.57 -17.99
C LEU A 39 -5.38 10.71 -17.44
N VAL A 40 -5.33 10.94 -16.13
CA VAL A 40 -5.94 12.12 -15.54
C VAL A 40 -5.04 13.33 -15.83
N GLN A 41 -5.61 14.39 -16.39
CA GLN A 41 -4.89 15.61 -16.73
C GLN A 41 -4.28 16.22 -15.45
N GLY A 42 -2.97 16.51 -15.47
CA GLY A 42 -2.21 16.99 -14.32
C GLY A 42 -1.58 15.89 -13.45
N LEU A 43 -2.03 14.64 -13.58
CA LEU A 43 -1.42 13.48 -12.93
C LEU A 43 -0.51 12.70 -13.87
N ASN A 44 -0.82 12.71 -15.17
CA ASN A 44 -0.16 11.88 -16.19
C ASN A 44 -0.11 10.38 -15.79
N GLN A 45 -1.06 9.97 -14.95
CA GLN A 45 -1.30 8.62 -14.51
C GLN A 45 -2.77 8.51 -14.09
N LEU A 46 -3.21 7.28 -13.88
CA LEU A 46 -4.51 7.00 -13.28
C LEU A 46 -4.54 7.53 -11.84
N GLN A 47 -5.67 8.09 -11.43
CA GLN A 47 -5.92 8.51 -10.05
C GLN A 47 -5.72 7.34 -9.08
N ILE A 48 -6.17 6.14 -9.43
CA ILE A 48 -5.96 4.94 -8.60
C ILE A 48 -4.47 4.63 -8.42
N THR A 49 -3.65 4.87 -9.44
CA THR A 49 -2.21 4.63 -9.38
C THR A 49 -1.55 5.60 -8.41
N GLN A 50 -1.93 6.88 -8.42
CA GLN A 50 -1.44 7.84 -7.44
C GLN A 50 -1.86 7.45 -6.02
N CYS A 51 -3.12 7.07 -5.81
CA CYS A 51 -3.62 6.66 -4.51
C CYS A 51 -2.85 5.44 -3.98
N VAL A 52 -2.62 4.41 -4.81
CA VAL A 52 -1.81 3.24 -4.45
C VAL A 52 -0.37 3.64 -4.12
N GLN A 53 0.24 4.55 -4.88
CA GLN A 53 1.57 5.08 -4.57
C GLN A 53 1.60 5.83 -3.23
N CYS A 54 0.59 6.64 -2.92
CA CYS A 54 0.48 7.34 -1.64
C CYS A 54 0.28 6.37 -0.46
N VAL A 55 -0.55 5.35 -0.64
CA VAL A 55 -0.74 4.26 0.33
C VAL A 55 0.58 3.52 0.53
N LYS A 56 1.29 3.17 -0.55
CA LYS A 56 2.60 2.52 -0.50
C LYS A 56 3.62 3.40 0.21
N ALA A 57 3.71 4.69 -0.10
CA ALA A 57 4.64 5.61 0.55
C ALA A 57 4.38 5.76 2.06
N LYS A 58 3.10 5.77 2.49
CA LYS A 58 2.73 5.82 3.92
C LYS A 58 2.78 4.47 4.64
N ASN A 59 2.66 3.35 3.91
CA ASN A 59 2.76 1.98 4.43
C ASN A 59 4.14 1.36 4.27
N ILE A 60 5.08 2.01 3.57
CA ILE A 60 6.50 1.68 3.61
C ILE A 60 6.94 2.01 5.03
N TRP A 61 6.74 0.99 5.87
CA TRP A 61 7.25 0.77 7.20
C TRP A 61 8.43 1.70 7.47
N ASP A 62 8.24 2.62 8.41
CA ASP A 62 9.24 3.51 9.01
C ASP A 62 10.68 3.06 8.67
N ARG A 63 11.32 3.75 7.71
CA ARG A 63 12.77 3.60 7.47
C ARG A 63 13.50 4.06 8.74
N PRO A 64 14.71 3.51 8.97
CA PRO A 64 15.09 2.69 10.13
C PRO A 64 14.40 3.02 11.48
#